data_AF-A0A834M915-F1
#
_entry.id   AF-A0A834M915-F1
#
_cell.length_a   1.000
_cell.length_b   1.000
_cell.length_c   1.000
_cell.angle_alpha   90.00
_cell.angle_beta   90.00
_cell.angle_gamma   90.00
#
_symmetry.space_group_name_H-M   'P 1'
#
loop_
_entity.id
_entity.type
_entity.pdbx_description
1 polymer ?
#
loop_
_entity_poly.entity_id
_entity_poly.type
_entity_poly.pdbx_seq_one_letter_code
_entity_poly.pdbx_strand_id
1 'polypeptide(L)'
;MSTIEDLQKIQEYQEYSYRNPGKESLLEKYRIPIQHFDFDYVNRCKDANELEKIIDVLRSGQEGYYPDLLRATEGQLAKLRPNSKCLRQRCRVLNKNDLEKDELDKIANDLNKWVANVSKCNRELEERKSNKTSCNVKIRQPQPQCQPLNLVKKENARRISSTDYGAWDRYDPDTEILKQDLEEEKRRQRVRQARIAEEKTRQDAETFTGTRGPSATPTSTFVMASLEKRPPKKSVTFNRHPTEAEAWFLSERELEKGREFFKNGDYEMAWRSFSNSIASRMNVTNLNNRAVTSLKLKKYSEALEDCEQVLAIESKNLKAQLRKAQALEGLQRYEDALDAVMVVIERDPNNSIAQELAERTRKHCRNVLKNTRLTITEIE
;
A
#
# COMPACT_ATOMS: atom_id res chain seq x y z
N MET A 1 28.24 10.20 40.48
CA MET A 1 29.01 9.21 39.71
C MET A 1 28.02 8.55 38.78
N SER A 2 28.19 8.70 37.46
CA SER A 2 27.28 8.14 36.46
C SER A 2 27.35 6.61 36.49
N THR A 3 26.22 5.94 36.42
CA THR A 3 26.13 4.47 36.45
C THR A 3 26.53 3.88 35.10
N ILE A 4 26.86 2.59 35.06
CA ILE A 4 27.26 1.89 33.82
C ILE A 4 26.14 1.95 32.76
N GLU A 5 24.88 1.96 33.18
CA GLU A 5 23.71 2.13 32.32
C GLU A 5 23.64 3.55 31.70
N ASP A 6 24.10 4.57 32.42
CA ASP A 6 24.15 5.95 31.92
C ASP A 6 25.19 6.09 30.79
N LEU A 7 26.33 5.40 30.91
CA LEU A 7 27.38 5.39 29.88
C LEU A 7 26.96 4.64 28.61
N GLN A 8 26.20 3.55 28.74
CA GLN A 8 25.66 2.81 27.60
C GLN A 8 24.65 3.64 26.79
N LYS A 9 23.77 4.39 27.46
CA LYS A 9 22.82 5.29 26.78
C LYS A 9 23.50 6.46 26.08
N ILE A 10 24.60 6.98 26.62
CA ILE A 10 25.41 8.02 25.98
C ILE A 10 26.08 7.48 24.69
N GLN A 11 26.57 6.24 24.70
CA GLN A 11 27.10 5.60 23.50
C GLN A 11 26.00 5.35 22.44
N GLU A 12 24.82 4.90 22.86
CA GLU A 12 23.67 4.68 21.99
C GLU A 12 23.18 6.00 21.34
N TYR A 13 23.28 7.11 22.08
CA TYR A 13 22.97 8.46 21.59
C TYR A 13 23.93 8.94 20.49
N GLN A 14 25.24 8.70 20.68
CA GLN A 14 26.22 9.01 19.64
C GLN A 14 25.93 8.22 18.35
N GLU A 15 25.58 6.94 18.44
CA GLU A 15 25.20 6.16 17.25
C GLU A 15 23.88 6.58 16.60
N TYR A 16 22.89 7.05 17.38
CA TYR A 16 21.57 7.42 16.85
C TYR A 16 21.61 8.70 16.01
N SER A 17 22.40 9.69 16.41
CA SER A 17 22.53 10.98 15.69
C SER A 17 23.11 10.81 14.27
N TYR A 18 24.03 9.85 14.07
CA TYR A 18 24.64 9.59 12.76
C TYR A 18 23.77 8.76 11.80
N ARG A 19 22.73 8.05 12.27
CA ARG A 19 21.90 7.16 11.42
C ARG A 19 20.72 7.83 10.71
N ASN A 20 20.36 9.08 11.00
CA ASN A 20 19.23 9.78 10.34
C ASN A 20 19.46 11.29 10.15
N PRO A 21 20.28 11.71 9.16
CA PRO A 21 20.61 13.12 8.93
C PRO A 21 19.50 13.90 8.17
N GLY A 22 18.24 13.79 8.60
CA GLY A 22 17.12 14.44 7.91
C GLY A 22 15.73 14.32 8.55
N LYS A 23 15.63 13.94 9.83
CA LYS A 23 14.36 13.96 10.56
C LYS A 23 14.32 15.19 11.46
N GLU A 24 13.21 15.93 11.42
CA GLU A 24 12.95 17.05 12.34
C GLU A 24 13.07 16.59 13.79
N SER A 25 13.64 17.44 14.65
CA SER A 25 13.73 17.16 16.09
C SER A 25 12.32 16.98 16.68
N LEU A 26 12.17 16.16 17.71
CA LEU A 26 10.87 16.03 18.40
C LEU A 26 10.42 17.37 19.00
N LEU A 27 11.37 18.22 19.35
CA LEU A 27 11.13 19.59 19.82
C LEU A 27 10.46 20.44 18.73
N GLU A 28 10.97 20.39 17.50
CA GLU A 28 10.42 21.08 16.33
C GLU A 28 9.08 20.48 15.88
N LYS A 29 8.98 19.14 15.87
CA LYS A 29 7.76 18.39 15.56
C LYS A 29 6.61 18.75 16.50
N TYR A 30 6.88 18.84 17.79
CA TYR A 30 5.87 19.18 18.80
C TYR A 30 5.70 20.69 19.01
N ARG A 31 6.56 21.51 18.40
CA ARG A 31 6.61 22.98 18.54
C ARG A 31 6.65 23.43 20.00
N ILE A 32 7.49 22.77 20.80
CA ILE A 32 7.65 23.09 22.22
C ILE A 32 8.87 24.01 22.37
N PRO A 33 8.70 25.23 22.90
CA PRO A 33 9.83 26.10 23.21
C PRO A 33 10.80 25.42 24.19
N ILE A 34 12.11 25.58 23.96
CA ILE A 34 13.16 25.03 24.85
C ILE A 34 12.97 25.52 26.30
N GLN A 35 12.41 26.71 26.49
CA GLN A 35 12.11 27.31 27.80
C GLN A 35 11.11 26.50 28.64
N HIS A 36 10.33 25.59 28.02
CA HIS A 36 9.36 24.76 28.72
C HIS A 36 10.02 23.54 29.40
N PHE A 37 11.31 23.27 29.10
CA PHE A 37 12.11 22.23 29.74
C PHE A 37 12.77 22.74 31.03
N ASP A 38 11.97 23.38 31.90
CA ASP A 38 12.39 23.91 33.20
C ASP A 38 11.48 23.36 34.31
N PHE A 39 12.04 23.06 35.48
CA PHE A 39 11.30 22.56 36.64
C PHE A 39 10.17 23.50 37.04
N ASP A 40 10.47 24.79 36.95
CA ASP A 40 9.56 25.87 37.25
C ASP A 40 8.33 25.88 36.33
N TYR A 41 8.55 25.64 35.03
CA TYR A 41 7.48 25.52 34.05
C TYR A 41 6.65 24.27 34.28
N VAL A 42 7.30 23.12 34.45
CA VAL A 42 6.65 21.81 34.65
C VAL A 42 5.73 21.84 35.87
N ASN A 43 6.17 22.43 36.98
CA ASN A 43 5.36 22.54 38.20
C ASN A 43 4.13 23.45 38.02
N ARG A 44 4.23 24.47 37.18
CA ARG A 44 3.12 25.41 36.89
C ARG A 44 2.20 24.90 35.77
N CYS A 45 2.66 23.98 34.94
CA CYS A 45 1.93 23.46 33.79
C CYS A 45 0.68 22.67 34.25
N LYS A 46 -0.46 22.99 33.61
CA LYS A 46 -1.76 22.34 33.82
C LYS A 46 -2.23 21.54 32.61
N ASP A 47 -1.54 21.64 31.48
CA ASP A 47 -1.89 20.91 30.26
C ASP A 47 -1.22 19.53 30.28
N ALA A 48 -2.04 18.49 30.46
CA ALA A 48 -1.57 17.11 30.47
C ALA A 48 -0.97 16.68 29.11
N ASN A 49 -1.46 17.21 27.99
CA ASN A 49 -0.96 16.83 26.67
C ASN A 49 0.42 17.43 26.40
N GLU A 50 0.67 18.63 26.93
CA GLU A 50 1.98 19.28 26.82
C GLU A 50 3.03 18.51 27.64
N LEU A 51 2.69 18.11 28.87
CA LEU A 51 3.55 17.26 29.70
C LEU A 51 3.83 15.89 29.05
N GLU A 52 2.84 15.27 28.40
CA GLU A 52 3.06 14.01 27.64
C GLU A 52 4.11 14.20 26.52
N LYS A 53 4.04 15.32 25.77
CA LYS A 53 5.01 15.63 24.72
C LYS A 53 6.40 15.95 25.30
N ILE A 54 6.48 16.66 26.42
CA ILE A 54 7.75 16.94 27.11
C ILE A 54 8.40 15.62 27.56
N ILE A 55 7.62 14.70 28.13
CA ILE A 55 8.10 13.35 28.51
C ILE A 55 8.63 12.58 27.30
N ASP A 56 7.94 12.62 26.17
CA ASP A 56 8.41 11.97 24.94
C ASP A 56 9.74 12.54 24.46
N VAL A 57 9.92 13.86 24.49
CA VAL A 57 11.19 14.52 24.13
C VAL A 57 12.29 14.13 25.12
N LEU A 58 12.03 14.17 26.42
CA LEU A 58 13.02 13.81 27.46
C LEU A 58 13.44 12.34 27.37
N ARG A 59 12.51 11.42 27.09
CA ARG A 59 12.80 9.98 26.90
C ARG A 59 13.54 9.69 25.61
N SER A 60 13.36 10.52 24.58
CA SER A 60 14.08 10.37 23.32
C SER A 60 15.58 10.66 23.45
N GLY A 61 15.97 11.43 24.47
CA GLY A 61 17.34 11.86 24.70
C GLY A 61 17.88 12.85 23.69
N GLN A 62 17.09 13.30 22.69
CA GLN A 62 17.55 14.18 21.60
C GLN A 62 18.22 15.47 22.10
N GLU A 63 17.66 16.09 23.14
CA GLU A 63 18.12 17.36 23.72
C GLU A 63 19.06 17.17 24.93
N GLY A 64 19.44 15.93 25.23
CA GLY A 64 20.23 15.54 26.40
C GLY A 64 19.45 14.68 27.41
N TYR A 65 20.18 14.11 28.38
CA TYR A 65 19.63 13.22 29.40
C TYR A 65 19.40 13.95 30.71
N TYR A 66 18.13 14.19 31.06
CA TYR A 66 17.71 14.91 32.26
C TYR A 66 16.76 14.04 33.12
N PRO A 67 17.29 13.10 33.91
CA PRO A 67 16.46 12.13 34.65
C PRO A 67 15.61 12.78 35.76
N ASP A 68 16.11 13.83 36.40
CA ASP A 68 15.40 14.51 37.48
C ASP A 68 14.22 15.33 36.94
N LEU A 69 14.41 16.02 35.81
CA LEU A 69 13.35 16.75 35.11
C LEU A 69 12.28 15.78 34.59
N LEU A 70 12.70 14.64 34.02
CA LEU A 70 11.78 13.59 33.58
C LEU A 70 10.91 13.10 34.74
N ARG A 71 11.50 12.79 35.90
CA ARG A 71 10.76 12.35 37.08
C ARG A 71 9.77 13.41 37.58
N ALA A 72 10.18 14.68 37.58
CA ALA A 72 9.29 15.79 37.95
C ALA A 72 8.10 15.91 36.98
N THR A 73 8.34 15.80 35.68
CA THR A 73 7.28 15.83 34.65
C THR A 73 6.32 14.66 34.76
N GLU A 74 6.82 13.43 34.97
CA GLU A 74 6.00 12.24 35.19
C GLU A 74 5.16 12.36 36.46
N GLY A 75 5.74 12.89 37.54
CA GLY A 75 5.03 13.15 38.79
C GLY A 75 3.91 14.17 38.64
N GLN A 76 4.14 15.25 37.90
CA GLN A 76 3.10 16.25 37.62
C GLN A 76 2.01 15.69 36.69
N LEU A 77 2.39 14.93 35.66
CA LEU A 77 1.44 14.25 34.78
C LEU A 77 0.60 13.23 35.54
N ALA A 78 1.17 12.50 36.50
CA ALA A 78 0.44 11.54 37.32
C ALA A 78 -0.65 12.20 38.19
N LYS A 79 -0.40 13.42 38.69
CA LYS A 79 -1.40 14.21 39.43
C LYS A 79 -2.56 14.66 38.54
N LEU A 80 -2.29 15.04 37.30
CA LEU A 80 -3.31 15.51 36.36
C LEU A 80 -4.06 14.37 35.67
N ARG A 81 -3.32 13.33 35.22
CA ARG A 81 -3.83 12.21 34.43
C ARG A 81 -3.11 10.89 34.78
N PRO A 82 -3.59 10.16 35.80
CA PRO A 82 -2.95 8.92 36.26
C PRO A 82 -3.02 7.79 35.22
N ASN A 83 -4.03 7.78 34.34
CA ASN A 83 -4.23 6.74 33.32
C ASN A 83 -3.56 7.05 31.97
N SER A 84 -2.71 8.07 31.90
CA SER A 84 -2.00 8.46 30.67
C SER A 84 -1.14 7.31 30.12
N LYS A 85 -1.00 7.26 28.80
CA LYS A 85 -0.22 6.19 28.15
C LYS A 85 1.27 6.31 28.46
N CYS A 86 1.77 7.54 28.61
CA CYS A 86 3.18 7.81 28.86
C CYS A 86 3.66 7.28 30.22
N LEU A 87 2.79 7.19 31.23
CA LEU A 87 3.11 6.61 32.53
C LEU A 87 3.11 5.07 32.55
N ARG A 88 2.67 4.42 31.47
CA ARG A 88 2.65 2.95 31.41
C ARG A 88 4.05 2.41 31.21
N GLN A 89 4.52 1.60 32.15
CA GLN A 89 5.77 0.87 32.02
C GLN A 89 5.55 -0.43 31.23
N ARG A 90 6.48 -0.77 30.34
CA ARG A 90 6.48 -2.07 29.68
C ARG A 90 6.92 -3.13 30.69
N CYS A 91 5.96 -3.91 31.18
CA CYS A 91 6.25 -5.10 31.98
C CYS A 91 6.36 -6.32 31.06
N ARG A 92 7.21 -7.29 31.43
CA ARG A 92 7.25 -8.59 30.75
C ARG A 92 5.92 -9.31 30.95
N VAL A 93 5.51 -10.12 29.98
CA VAL A 93 4.36 -11.02 30.14
C VAL A 93 4.72 -12.01 31.25
N LEU A 94 3.93 -12.02 32.33
CA LEU A 94 4.10 -12.94 33.44
C LEU A 94 3.60 -14.32 33.03
N ASN A 95 4.40 -15.36 33.31
CA ASN A 95 3.99 -16.75 33.11
C ASN A 95 3.25 -17.25 34.36
N LYS A 96 2.53 -18.38 34.25
CA LYS A 96 1.82 -19.00 35.38
C LYS A 96 2.70 -19.19 36.63
N ASN A 97 3.99 -19.45 36.44
CA ASN A 97 4.95 -19.68 37.52
C ASN A 97 5.41 -18.38 38.21
N ASP A 98 5.19 -17.22 37.58
CA ASP A 98 5.53 -15.91 38.14
C ASP A 98 4.38 -15.31 38.97
N LEU A 99 3.19 -15.92 38.93
CA LEU A 99 2.01 -15.44 39.66
C LEU A 99 1.91 -16.10 41.04
N GLU A 100 1.55 -15.30 42.03
CA GLU A 100 1.25 -15.81 43.36
C GLU A 100 -0.04 -16.63 43.35
N LYS A 101 -0.15 -17.60 44.27
CA LYS A 101 -1.29 -18.51 44.34
C LYS A 101 -2.63 -17.78 44.50
N ASP A 102 -2.63 -16.73 45.31
CA ASP A 102 -3.82 -15.91 45.57
C ASP A 102 -4.28 -15.14 44.32
N GLU A 103 -3.34 -14.72 43.47
CA GLU A 103 -3.64 -14.07 42.19
C GLU A 103 -4.20 -15.07 41.18
N LEU A 104 -3.62 -16.27 41.13
CA LEU A 104 -4.14 -17.36 40.29
C LEU A 104 -5.57 -17.74 40.68
N ASP A 105 -5.86 -17.83 41.98
CA ASP A 105 -7.20 -18.16 42.47
C ASP A 105 -8.21 -17.04 42.14
N LYS A 106 -7.81 -15.77 42.22
CA LYS A 106 -8.64 -14.64 41.76
C LYS A 106 -8.95 -14.72 40.27
N ILE A 107 -7.93 -14.97 39.43
CA ILE A 107 -8.09 -15.10 37.97
C ILE A 107 -9.02 -16.28 37.64
N ALA A 108 -8.85 -17.42 38.32
CA ALA A 108 -9.70 -18.58 38.13
C ALA A 108 -11.17 -18.30 38.49
N ASN A 109 -11.39 -17.61 39.62
CA ASN A 109 -12.74 -17.22 40.05
C ASN A 109 -13.42 -16.25 39.07
N ASP A 110 -12.68 -15.27 38.54
CA ASP A 110 -13.22 -14.33 37.55
C ASP A 110 -13.55 -15.02 36.22
N LEU A 111 -12.70 -15.96 35.76
CA LEU A 111 -12.97 -16.77 34.58
C LEU A 111 -14.22 -17.63 34.77
N ASN A 112 -14.37 -18.29 35.92
CA ASN A 112 -15.56 -19.09 36.24
C ASN A 112 -16.82 -18.23 36.27
N LYS A 113 -16.74 -17.03 36.86
CA LYS A 113 -17.85 -16.06 36.87
C LYS A 113 -18.22 -15.63 35.45
N TRP A 114 -17.23 -15.39 34.59
CA TRP A 114 -17.47 -15.06 33.19
C TRP A 114 -18.14 -16.21 32.42
N VAL A 115 -17.65 -17.45 32.56
CA VAL A 115 -18.24 -18.63 31.94
C VAL A 115 -19.70 -18.82 32.37
N ALA A 116 -19.99 -18.61 33.65
CA ALA A 116 -21.36 -18.66 34.17
C ALA A 116 -22.26 -17.59 33.53
N ASN A 117 -21.76 -16.35 33.39
CA ASN A 117 -22.49 -15.26 32.73
C ASN A 117 -22.76 -15.57 31.25
N VAL A 118 -21.77 -16.06 30.52
CA VAL A 118 -21.94 -16.45 29.10
C VAL A 118 -22.97 -17.56 28.96
N SER A 119 -22.89 -18.57 29.82
CA SER A 119 -23.84 -19.69 29.84
C SER A 119 -25.28 -19.20 30.12
N LYS A 120 -25.43 -18.24 31.04
CA LYS A 120 -26.72 -17.60 31.33
C LYS A 120 -27.25 -16.84 30.12
N CYS A 121 -26.44 -15.98 29.48
CA CYS A 121 -26.83 -15.25 28.27
C CYS A 121 -27.26 -16.20 27.13
N ASN A 122 -26.53 -17.30 26.94
CA ASN A 122 -26.90 -18.29 25.93
C ASN A 122 -28.23 -18.97 26.24
N ARG A 123 -28.48 -19.31 27.50
CA ARG A 123 -29.78 -19.87 27.92
C ARG A 123 -30.93 -18.89 27.68
N GLU A 124 -30.74 -17.61 28.03
CA GLU A 124 -31.73 -16.56 27.76
C GLU A 124 -32.02 -16.38 26.26
N LEU A 125 -31.02 -16.57 25.39
CA LEU A 125 -31.21 -16.55 23.94
C LEU A 125 -32.05 -17.74 23.44
N GLU A 126 -31.83 -18.94 23.98
CA GLU A 126 -32.62 -20.12 23.62
C GLU A 126 -34.08 -20.00 24.11
N GLU A 127 -34.30 -19.49 25.32
CA GLU A 127 -35.65 -19.21 25.85
C GLU A 127 -36.38 -18.12 25.03
N ARG A 128 -35.66 -17.17 24.44
CA ARG A 128 -36.24 -16.18 23.50
C ARG A 128 -36.57 -16.77 22.14
N LYS A 129 -35.90 -17.83 21.71
CA LYS A 129 -36.23 -18.54 20.45
C LYS A 129 -37.53 -19.32 20.58
N SER A 130 -37.81 -19.96 21.73
CA SER A 130 -39.06 -20.71 21.96
C SER A 130 -40.30 -19.81 22.03
N ASN A 131 -40.12 -18.52 22.36
CA ASN A 131 -41.21 -17.54 22.47
C ASN A 131 -41.49 -16.73 21.18
N LYS A 132 -40.86 -17.06 20.04
CA LYS A 132 -41.19 -16.40 18.77
C LYS A 132 -42.50 -16.95 18.20
N THR A 133 -43.51 -16.09 18.10
CA THR A 133 -44.71 -16.29 17.29
C THR A 133 -44.29 -16.75 15.89
N SER A 134 -44.86 -17.86 15.43
CA SER A 134 -44.59 -18.46 14.12
C SER A 134 -44.74 -17.44 12.99
N CYS A 135 -43.64 -16.87 12.52
CA CYS A 135 -43.58 -16.26 11.21
C CYS A 135 -43.41 -17.39 10.20
N ASN A 136 -44.52 -17.84 9.62
CA ASN A 136 -44.59 -18.81 8.52
C ASN A 136 -43.99 -18.20 7.23
N VAL A 137 -42.68 -18.02 7.21
CA VAL A 137 -41.95 -17.83 5.94
C VAL A 137 -41.51 -19.22 5.49
N LYS A 138 -42.04 -19.69 4.35
CA LYS A 138 -41.65 -20.96 3.73
C LYS A 138 -40.17 -20.90 3.32
N ILE A 139 -39.28 -21.30 4.22
CA ILE A 139 -37.88 -21.55 3.92
C ILE A 139 -37.82 -22.84 3.10
N ARG A 140 -37.23 -22.80 1.90
CA ARG A 140 -36.98 -24.01 1.11
C ARG A 140 -36.04 -24.92 1.89
N GLN A 141 -36.55 -26.06 2.35
CA GLN A 141 -35.69 -27.14 2.81
C GLN A 141 -35.16 -27.92 1.60
N PRO A 142 -33.85 -28.22 1.53
CA PRO A 142 -33.32 -29.06 0.48
C PRO A 142 -33.86 -30.48 0.68
N GLN A 143 -34.54 -31.03 -0.32
CA GLN A 143 -34.96 -32.43 -0.28
C GLN A 143 -33.73 -33.34 -0.40
N PRO A 144 -33.64 -34.43 0.38
CA PRO A 144 -32.55 -35.38 0.29
C PRO A 144 -32.79 -36.29 -0.92
N GLN A 145 -32.47 -35.78 -2.12
CA GLN A 145 -32.35 -36.62 -3.30
C GLN A 145 -30.86 -36.90 -3.51
N CYS A 146 -30.34 -37.87 -2.75
CA CYS A 146 -29.05 -38.49 -3.04
C CYS A 146 -29.18 -39.30 -4.34
N GLN A 147 -29.12 -38.63 -5.48
CA GLN A 147 -28.56 -39.26 -6.67
C GLN A 147 -27.06 -38.96 -6.64
N PRO A 148 -26.19 -39.99 -6.67
CA PRO A 148 -24.75 -39.74 -6.72
C PRO A 148 -24.48 -38.99 -8.02
N LEU A 149 -24.11 -37.72 -7.90
CA LEU A 149 -23.51 -36.99 -9.02
C LEU A 149 -22.35 -37.85 -9.52
N ASN A 150 -22.40 -38.22 -10.80
CA ASN A 150 -21.26 -38.76 -11.53
C ASN A 150 -20.18 -37.68 -11.59
N LEU A 151 -19.52 -37.46 -10.46
CA LEU A 151 -18.28 -36.72 -10.37
C LEU A 151 -17.25 -37.60 -11.08
N VAL A 152 -16.88 -37.17 -12.28
CA VAL A 152 -15.69 -37.65 -12.95
C VAL A 152 -14.58 -37.68 -11.90
N LYS A 153 -14.05 -38.87 -11.60
CA LYS A 153 -12.94 -39.06 -10.68
C LYS A 153 -11.78 -38.25 -11.24
N LYS A 154 -11.57 -37.03 -10.74
CA LYS A 154 -10.33 -36.29 -10.98
C LYS A 154 -9.23 -37.17 -10.41
N GLU A 155 -8.35 -37.63 -11.27
CA GLU A 155 -7.14 -38.35 -10.87
C GLU A 155 -6.49 -37.61 -9.70
N ASN A 156 -6.14 -38.38 -8.66
CA ASN A 156 -5.59 -37.87 -7.42
C ASN A 156 -4.53 -36.81 -7.70
N ALA A 157 -4.88 -35.53 -7.55
CA ALA A 157 -3.92 -34.45 -7.53
C ALA A 157 -2.90 -34.82 -6.45
N ARG A 158 -1.63 -34.95 -6.87
CA ARG A 158 -0.50 -35.44 -6.07
C ARG A 158 -0.63 -34.93 -4.64
N ARG A 159 -0.96 -35.84 -3.71
CA ARG A 159 -1.04 -35.55 -2.28
C ARG A 159 0.29 -34.91 -1.89
N ILE A 160 0.24 -33.67 -1.40
CA ILE A 160 1.43 -32.90 -1.00
C ILE A 160 2.15 -33.71 0.07
N SER A 161 3.38 -34.14 -0.22
CA SER A 161 4.22 -34.85 0.75
C SER A 161 4.57 -33.91 1.89
N SER A 162 4.58 -34.41 3.13
CA SER A 162 5.03 -33.65 4.29
C SER A 162 6.42 -33.07 4.03
N THR A 163 6.54 -31.75 4.09
CA THR A 163 7.80 -31.04 3.90
C THR A 163 8.78 -31.42 5.00
N ASP A 164 10.00 -31.79 4.63
CA ASP A 164 11.08 -32.09 5.57
C ASP A 164 11.61 -30.78 6.18
N TYR A 165 11.18 -30.48 7.40
CA TYR A 165 11.57 -29.28 8.13
C TYR A 165 13.02 -29.35 8.64
N GLY A 166 13.66 -30.53 8.71
CA GLY A 166 15.06 -30.67 9.11
C GLY A 166 16.05 -30.07 8.09
N ALA A 167 15.58 -29.73 6.88
CA ALA A 167 16.37 -28.99 5.91
C ALA A 167 16.61 -27.52 6.32
N TRP A 168 15.79 -26.95 7.19
CA TRP A 168 15.93 -25.57 7.67
C TRP A 168 17.08 -25.42 8.66
N ASP A 169 17.41 -26.46 9.42
CA ASP A 169 18.55 -26.45 10.36
C ASP A 169 19.91 -26.39 9.64
N ARG A 170 19.94 -26.65 8.33
CA ARG A 170 21.12 -26.52 7.46
C ARG A 170 21.20 -25.15 6.75
N TYR A 171 20.22 -24.28 6.95
CA TYR A 171 20.17 -22.96 6.31
C TYR A 171 20.95 -21.94 7.13
N ASP A 172 22.15 -21.60 6.65
CA ASP A 172 22.98 -20.54 7.24
C ASP A 172 22.70 -19.21 6.50
N PRO A 173 21.98 -18.26 7.13
CA PRO A 173 21.56 -17.02 6.49
C PRO A 173 22.74 -16.18 6.02
N ASP A 174 23.87 -16.18 6.72
CA ASP A 174 25.04 -15.39 6.37
C ASP A 174 25.68 -15.91 5.08
N THR A 175 25.68 -17.24 4.88
CA THR A 175 26.20 -17.85 3.65
C THR A 175 25.32 -17.58 2.44
N GLU A 176 24.00 -17.52 2.60
CA GLU A 176 23.09 -17.23 1.50
C GLU A 176 23.09 -15.73 1.14
N ILE A 177 23.26 -14.84 2.12
CA ILE A 177 23.49 -13.40 1.88
C ILE A 177 24.77 -13.23 1.06
N LEU A 178 25.87 -13.86 1.48
CA LEU A 178 27.14 -13.77 0.75
C LEU A 178 27.00 -14.28 -0.70
N LYS A 179 26.22 -15.34 -0.89
CA LYS A 179 25.95 -15.90 -2.22
C LYS A 179 25.08 -14.97 -3.07
N GLN A 180 24.12 -14.27 -2.48
CA GLN A 180 23.34 -13.23 -3.16
C GLN A 180 24.23 -12.07 -3.59
N ASP A 181 25.11 -11.58 -2.72
CA ASP A 181 26.06 -10.51 -3.03
C ASP A 181 26.99 -10.91 -4.18
N LEU A 182 27.51 -12.14 -4.16
CA LEU A 182 28.34 -12.70 -5.24
C LEU A 182 27.58 -12.84 -6.57
N GLU A 183 26.31 -13.24 -6.53
CA GLU A 183 25.46 -13.30 -7.73
C GLU A 183 25.13 -11.90 -8.27
N GLU A 184 24.89 -10.93 -7.40
CA GLU A 184 24.66 -9.55 -7.78
C GLU A 184 25.90 -8.92 -8.42
N GLU A 185 27.08 -9.18 -7.87
CA GLU A 185 28.35 -8.70 -8.42
C GLU A 185 28.61 -9.31 -9.81
N LYS A 186 28.37 -10.62 -9.99
CA LYS A 186 28.43 -11.29 -11.30
C LYS A 186 27.44 -10.69 -12.29
N ARG A 187 26.23 -10.33 -11.84
CA ARG A 187 25.23 -9.66 -12.67
C ARG A 187 25.70 -8.28 -13.11
N ARG A 188 26.27 -7.48 -12.19
CA ARG A 188 26.87 -6.18 -12.49
C ARG A 188 28.00 -6.29 -13.52
N GLN A 189 28.85 -7.31 -13.39
CA GLN A 189 29.90 -7.59 -14.36
C GLN A 189 29.34 -7.93 -15.76
N ARG A 190 28.28 -8.76 -15.84
CA ARG A 190 27.63 -9.07 -17.13
C ARG A 190 27.03 -7.82 -17.78
N VAL A 191 26.37 -6.97 -17.00
CA VAL A 191 25.82 -5.69 -17.52
C VAL A 191 26.93 -4.78 -18.02
N ARG A 192 28.05 -4.71 -17.29
CA ARG A 192 29.23 -3.92 -17.70
C ARG A 192 29.83 -4.46 -18.99
N GLN A 193 29.97 -5.79 -19.13
CA GLN A 193 30.45 -6.43 -20.35
C GLN A 193 29.48 -6.22 -21.52
N ALA A 194 28.17 -6.30 -21.30
CA ALA A 194 27.15 -6.03 -22.32
C ALA A 194 27.21 -4.58 -22.83
N ARG A 195 27.39 -3.60 -21.93
CA ARG A 195 27.57 -2.19 -22.34
C ARG A 195 28.82 -1.97 -23.17
N ILE A 196 29.95 -2.57 -22.77
CA ILE A 196 31.19 -2.51 -23.56
C ILE A 196 31.01 -3.15 -24.93
N ALA A 197 30.28 -4.27 -25.00
CA ALA A 197 29.97 -4.93 -26.26
C ALA A 197 29.06 -4.07 -27.16
N GLU A 198 28.04 -3.41 -26.60
CA GLU A 198 27.17 -2.47 -27.32
C GLU A 198 27.92 -1.23 -27.82
N GLU A 199 28.84 -0.69 -27.03
CA GLU A 199 29.65 0.46 -27.44
C GLU A 199 30.63 0.08 -28.55
N LYS A 200 31.19 -1.14 -28.49
CA LYS A 200 32.03 -1.69 -29.55
C LYS A 200 31.24 -1.94 -30.83
N THR A 201 30.05 -2.55 -30.76
CA THR A 201 29.20 -2.75 -31.94
C THR A 201 28.75 -1.42 -32.56
N ARG A 202 28.53 -0.39 -31.73
CA ARG A 202 28.22 0.96 -32.19
C ARG A 202 29.40 1.60 -32.91
N GLN A 203 30.62 1.49 -32.38
CA GLN A 203 31.84 1.97 -33.03
C GLN A 203 32.13 1.20 -34.34
N ASP A 204 31.92 -0.12 -34.36
CA ASP A 204 32.06 -0.95 -35.55
C ASP A 204 31.02 -0.57 -36.62
N ALA A 205 29.78 -0.25 -36.22
CA ALA A 205 28.73 0.24 -37.11
C ALA A 205 29.03 1.65 -37.66
N GLU A 206 29.58 2.54 -36.84
CA GLU A 206 30.01 3.88 -37.27
C GLU A 206 31.18 3.78 -38.27
N THR A 207 32.13 2.87 -38.05
CA THR A 207 33.27 2.61 -38.95
C THR A 207 32.83 1.97 -40.27
N PHE A 208 31.75 1.17 -40.26
CA PHE A 208 31.20 0.51 -41.46
C PHE A 208 30.45 1.45 -42.41
N THR A 209 29.98 2.63 -41.95
CA THR A 209 29.25 3.59 -42.80
C THR A 209 30.13 4.49 -43.68
N GLY A 210 31.47 4.39 -43.59
CA GLY A 210 32.43 5.23 -44.32
C GLY A 210 32.87 4.75 -45.72
N THR A 211 32.47 3.56 -46.17
CA THR A 211 32.87 3.04 -47.50
C THR A 211 31.75 2.22 -48.12
N ARG A 212 31.07 2.78 -49.13
CA ARG A 212 30.00 2.10 -49.86
C ARG A 212 30.54 1.47 -51.14
N GLY A 213 30.28 0.18 -51.31
CA GLY A 213 30.30 -0.56 -52.58
C GLY A 213 29.37 -1.78 -52.45
N PRO A 214 28.48 -2.09 -53.41
CA PRO A 214 27.37 -3.02 -53.18
C PRO A 214 27.72 -4.43 -53.64
N SER A 215 27.64 -5.42 -52.76
CA SER A 215 27.41 -6.82 -53.13
C SER A 215 27.24 -7.71 -51.89
N ALA A 216 26.41 -8.74 -52.07
CA ALA A 216 26.27 -9.95 -51.27
C ALA A 216 25.25 -9.96 -50.10
N THR A 217 24.34 -10.91 -50.27
CA THR A 217 23.24 -11.42 -49.45
C THR A 217 23.62 -11.85 -48.02
N PRO A 218 22.68 -11.86 -47.05
CA PRO A 218 22.98 -12.17 -45.66
C PRO A 218 22.93 -13.69 -45.40
N THR A 219 24.08 -14.33 -45.18
CA THR A 219 24.18 -15.65 -44.55
C THR A 219 24.33 -15.46 -43.04
N SER A 220 23.22 -15.29 -42.34
CA SER A 220 23.16 -15.19 -40.87
C SER A 220 22.46 -16.42 -40.26
N THR A 221 22.91 -17.62 -40.62
CA THR A 221 22.32 -18.89 -40.15
C THR A 221 23.30 -19.77 -39.37
N PHE A 222 24.52 -19.32 -39.06
CA PHE A 222 25.55 -20.21 -38.49
C PHE A 222 26.01 -19.93 -37.04
N VAL A 223 25.53 -18.90 -36.33
CA VAL A 223 26.05 -18.60 -34.97
C VAL A 223 25.01 -18.63 -33.85
N MET A 224 23.76 -19.01 -34.11
CA MET A 224 22.71 -19.11 -33.07
C MET A 224 22.36 -20.53 -32.61
N ALA A 225 23.17 -21.55 -32.97
CA ALA A 225 22.83 -22.96 -32.72
C ALA A 225 23.60 -23.64 -31.56
N SER A 226 24.37 -22.91 -30.74
CA SER A 226 25.26 -23.53 -29.74
C SER A 226 25.02 -23.15 -28.27
N LEU A 227 23.87 -22.53 -27.94
CA LEU A 227 23.54 -22.16 -26.55
C LEU A 227 22.22 -22.73 -26.00
N GLU A 228 21.62 -23.72 -26.66
CA GLU A 228 20.48 -24.47 -26.11
C GLU A 228 20.83 -25.94 -25.92
N LYS A 229 21.26 -26.28 -24.70
CA LYS A 229 21.08 -27.59 -24.04
C LYS A 229 21.76 -27.55 -22.67
N ARG A 230 21.10 -26.93 -21.68
CA ARG A 230 21.29 -27.29 -20.27
C ARG A 230 19.93 -27.70 -19.72
N PRO A 231 19.79 -28.88 -19.11
CA PRO A 231 18.52 -29.30 -18.53
C PRO A 231 18.12 -28.31 -17.43
N PRO A 232 16.83 -27.97 -17.30
CA PRO A 232 16.38 -27.03 -16.30
C PRO A 232 16.66 -27.64 -14.91
N LYS A 233 17.63 -27.04 -14.20
CA LYS A 233 17.76 -27.26 -12.76
C LYS A 233 16.41 -26.89 -12.17
N LYS A 234 15.78 -27.81 -11.43
CA LYS A 234 14.51 -27.58 -10.73
C LYS A 234 14.71 -26.37 -9.81
N SER A 235 14.36 -25.19 -10.29
CA SER A 235 14.33 -23.98 -9.50
C SER A 235 13.23 -24.19 -8.47
N VAL A 236 13.57 -24.00 -7.20
CA VAL A 236 12.56 -23.85 -6.17
C VAL A 236 11.74 -22.62 -6.60
N THR A 237 10.50 -22.86 -7.02
CA THR A 237 9.55 -21.78 -7.26
C THR A 237 9.19 -21.21 -5.90
N PHE A 238 10.03 -20.30 -5.39
CA PHE A 238 9.59 -19.35 -4.38
C PHE A 238 8.33 -18.68 -4.94
N ASN A 239 7.26 -18.58 -4.15
CA ASN A 239 5.97 -18.04 -4.59
C ASN A 239 6.19 -16.78 -5.44
N ARG A 240 6.10 -16.94 -6.77
CA ARG A 240 6.43 -15.88 -7.73
C ARG A 240 5.39 -14.75 -7.70
N HIS A 241 4.29 -15.01 -7.01
CA HIS A 241 3.19 -14.09 -6.80
C HIS A 241 3.10 -13.80 -5.30
N PRO A 242 3.06 -12.51 -4.89
CA PRO A 242 2.82 -12.14 -3.51
C PRO A 242 1.53 -12.79 -3.02
N THR A 243 1.52 -13.21 -1.76
CA THR A 243 0.28 -13.66 -1.10
C THR A 243 -0.76 -12.54 -1.19
N GLU A 244 -2.06 -12.84 -1.17
CA GLU A 244 -3.10 -11.79 -1.29
C GLU A 244 -2.93 -10.67 -0.24
N ALA A 245 -2.53 -11.02 0.98
CA ALA A 245 -2.22 -10.07 2.04
C ALA A 245 -0.98 -9.20 1.72
N GLU A 246 0.06 -9.77 1.12
CA GLU A 246 1.25 -9.03 0.70
C GLU A 246 0.95 -8.12 -0.49
N ALA A 247 0.17 -8.60 -1.46
CA ALA A 247 -0.30 -7.81 -2.60
C ALA A 247 -1.14 -6.62 -2.16
N TRP A 248 -2.02 -6.82 -1.17
CA TRP A 248 -2.80 -5.75 -0.55
C TRP A 248 -1.90 -4.72 0.13
N PHE A 249 -0.97 -5.17 0.98
CA PHE A 249 -0.05 -4.28 1.69
C PHE A 249 0.85 -3.48 0.74
N LEU A 250 1.41 -4.12 -0.28
CA LEU A 250 2.23 -3.45 -1.30
C LEU A 250 1.41 -2.45 -2.12
N SER A 251 0.19 -2.81 -2.50
CA SER A 251 -0.72 -1.92 -3.22
C SER A 251 -1.05 -0.67 -2.42
N GLU A 252 -1.38 -0.81 -1.13
CA GLU A 252 -1.71 0.32 -0.25
C GLU A 252 -0.49 1.23 0.00
N ARG A 253 0.70 0.62 0.17
CA ARG A 253 1.94 1.38 0.32
C ARG A 253 2.25 2.24 -0.90
N GLU A 254 2.13 1.67 -2.11
CA GLU A 254 2.38 2.41 -3.35
C GLU A 254 1.26 3.42 -3.65
N LEU A 255 0.03 3.15 -3.22
CA LEU A 255 -1.08 4.10 -3.28
C LEU A 255 -0.78 5.37 -2.47
N GLU A 256 -0.31 5.20 -1.23
CA GLU A 256 -0.04 6.34 -0.35
C GLU A 256 1.15 7.17 -0.86
N LYS A 257 2.22 6.52 -1.32
CA LYS A 257 3.32 7.21 -2.03
C LYS A 257 2.82 8.00 -3.24
N GLY A 258 1.94 7.42 -4.04
CA GLY A 258 1.34 8.09 -5.19
C GLY A 258 0.55 9.35 -4.78
N ARG A 259 -0.17 9.30 -3.65
CA ARG A 259 -0.90 10.45 -3.10
C ARG A 259 0.05 11.55 -2.62
N GLU A 260 1.15 11.19 -1.98
CA GLU A 260 2.19 12.14 -1.57
C GLU A 260 2.79 12.85 -2.79
N PHE A 261 3.22 12.10 -3.81
CA PHE A 261 3.73 12.70 -5.06
C PHE A 261 2.68 13.57 -5.76
N PHE A 262 1.41 13.14 -5.78
CA PHE A 262 0.33 13.94 -6.37
C PHE A 262 0.12 15.26 -5.62
N LYS A 263 0.19 15.24 -4.29
CA LYS A 263 0.08 16.43 -3.44
C LYS A 263 1.27 17.38 -3.64
N ASN A 264 2.46 16.83 -3.88
CA ASN A 264 3.68 17.59 -4.17
C ASN A 264 3.72 18.14 -5.61
N GLY A 265 2.79 17.74 -6.49
CA GLY A 265 2.74 18.16 -7.89
C GLY A 265 3.58 17.31 -8.84
N ASP A 266 4.27 16.28 -8.34
CA ASP A 266 5.08 15.35 -9.12
C ASP A 266 4.22 14.28 -9.80
N TYR A 267 3.45 14.70 -10.81
CA TYR A 267 2.45 13.83 -11.45
C TYR A 267 3.06 12.61 -12.16
N GLU A 268 4.28 12.70 -12.70
CA GLU A 268 4.92 11.58 -13.39
C GLU A 268 5.33 10.47 -12.41
N MET A 269 5.86 10.83 -11.23
CA MET A 269 6.16 9.87 -10.17
C MET A 269 4.88 9.31 -9.55
N ALA A 270 3.87 10.16 -9.34
CA ALA A 270 2.55 9.72 -8.88
C ALA A 270 1.94 8.67 -9.82
N TRP A 271 2.00 8.90 -11.13
CA TRP A 271 1.50 7.95 -12.14
C TRP A 271 2.23 6.60 -12.06
N ARG A 272 3.57 6.61 -11.90
CA ARG A 272 4.35 5.37 -11.73
C ARG A 272 3.95 4.62 -10.47
N SER A 273 3.83 5.31 -9.33
CA SER A 273 3.40 4.70 -8.06
C SER A 273 1.98 4.12 -8.15
N PHE A 274 1.03 4.83 -8.77
CA PHE A 274 -0.32 4.29 -8.99
C PHE A 274 -0.32 3.09 -9.94
N SER A 275 0.49 3.09 -11.00
CA SER A 275 0.65 1.93 -11.88
C SER A 275 1.23 0.72 -11.15
N ASN A 276 2.22 0.92 -10.27
CA ASN A 276 2.77 -0.15 -9.43
C ASN A 276 1.74 -0.68 -8.42
N SER A 277 0.91 0.21 -7.87
CA SER A 277 -0.18 -0.15 -6.96
C SER A 277 -1.22 -1.03 -7.66
N ILE A 278 -1.60 -0.69 -8.91
CA ILE A 278 -2.52 -1.49 -9.75
C ILE A 278 -1.90 -2.84 -10.12
N ALA A 279 -0.61 -2.87 -10.47
CA ALA A 279 0.11 -4.11 -10.80
C ALA A 279 0.16 -5.10 -9.63
N SER A 280 0.17 -4.59 -8.39
CA SER A 280 0.12 -5.40 -7.17
C SER A 280 -1.31 -5.88 -6.90
N ARG A 281 -2.27 -4.95 -6.87
CA ARG A 281 -3.69 -5.22 -6.70
C ARG A 281 -4.52 -4.13 -7.37
N MET A 282 -5.36 -4.53 -8.32
CA MET A 282 -6.30 -3.62 -8.95
C MET A 282 -7.43 -3.27 -7.97
N ASN A 283 -7.64 -1.97 -7.76
CA ASN A 283 -8.71 -1.43 -6.92
C ASN A 283 -9.29 -0.18 -7.61
N VAL A 284 -10.59 0.05 -7.44
CA VAL A 284 -11.30 1.23 -7.97
C VAL A 284 -10.64 2.52 -7.53
N THR A 285 -10.16 2.60 -6.29
CA THR A 285 -9.46 3.78 -5.76
C THR A 285 -8.16 4.04 -6.51
N ASN A 286 -7.40 3.00 -6.81
CA ASN A 286 -6.09 3.09 -7.49
C ASN A 286 -6.28 3.58 -8.94
N LEU A 287 -7.25 2.99 -9.66
CA LEU A 287 -7.61 3.41 -11.01
C LEU A 287 -8.11 4.85 -11.06
N ASN A 288 -8.96 5.25 -10.11
CA ASN A 288 -9.45 6.62 -10.01
C ASN A 288 -8.33 7.65 -9.77
N ASN A 289 -7.34 7.30 -8.94
CA ASN A 289 -6.18 8.15 -8.67
C ASN A 289 -5.21 8.20 -9.85
N ARG A 290 -5.02 7.08 -10.56
CA ARG A 290 -4.25 7.09 -11.81
C ARG A 290 -4.95 7.93 -12.88
N ALA A 291 -6.25 7.77 -13.10
CA ALA A 291 -7.02 8.55 -14.07
C ALA A 291 -6.88 10.07 -13.87
N VAL A 292 -7.02 10.57 -12.64
CA VAL A 292 -6.84 12.01 -12.38
C VAL A 292 -5.40 12.47 -12.60
N THR A 293 -4.42 11.62 -12.33
CA THR A 293 -3.00 11.91 -12.58
C THR A 293 -2.71 11.94 -14.08
N SER A 294 -3.25 10.99 -14.85
CA SER A 294 -3.17 10.96 -16.31
C SER A 294 -3.82 12.19 -16.95
N LEU A 295 -4.94 12.69 -16.41
CA LEU A 295 -5.54 13.97 -16.83
C LEU A 295 -4.59 15.15 -16.59
N LYS A 296 -3.91 15.21 -15.43
CA LYS A 296 -2.92 16.26 -15.14
C LYS A 296 -1.71 16.19 -16.07
N LEU A 297 -1.30 14.99 -16.48
CA LEU A 297 -0.25 14.75 -17.47
C LEU A 297 -0.70 14.91 -18.92
N LYS A 298 -1.97 15.24 -19.18
CA LYS A 298 -2.59 15.29 -20.52
C LYS A 298 -2.53 13.96 -21.30
N LYS A 299 -2.38 12.84 -20.60
CA LYS A 299 -2.46 11.48 -21.15
C LYS A 299 -3.94 11.05 -21.20
N TYR A 300 -4.72 11.67 -22.07
CA TYR A 300 -6.18 11.54 -22.08
C TYR A 300 -6.68 10.14 -22.48
N SER A 301 -5.97 9.44 -23.37
CA SER A 301 -6.30 8.06 -23.75
C SER A 301 -6.22 7.10 -22.57
N GLU A 302 -5.11 7.12 -21.83
CA GLU A 302 -4.92 6.30 -20.63
C GLU A 302 -5.94 6.65 -19.54
N ALA A 303 -6.25 7.93 -19.37
CA ALA A 303 -7.28 8.37 -18.42
C ALA A 303 -8.67 7.83 -18.78
N LEU A 304 -9.00 7.76 -20.06
CA LEU A 304 -10.26 7.22 -20.55
C LEU A 304 -10.37 5.73 -20.24
N GLU A 305 -9.33 4.95 -20.54
CA GLU A 305 -9.27 3.51 -20.24
C GLU A 305 -9.45 3.24 -18.75
N ASP A 306 -8.77 3.99 -17.89
CA ASP A 306 -8.91 3.86 -16.43
C ASP A 306 -10.33 4.15 -15.96
N CYS A 307 -10.96 5.20 -16.50
CA CYS A 307 -12.34 5.54 -16.15
C CYS A 307 -13.31 4.46 -16.61
N GLU A 308 -13.12 3.88 -17.80
CA GLU A 308 -13.97 2.79 -18.30
C GLU A 308 -13.83 1.52 -17.46
N GLN A 309 -12.61 1.17 -17.02
CA GLN A 309 -12.40 0.08 -16.07
C GLN A 309 -13.11 0.32 -14.74
N VAL A 310 -13.04 1.54 -14.21
CA VAL A 310 -13.78 1.90 -12.98
C VAL A 310 -15.27 1.76 -13.19
N LEU A 311 -15.81 2.22 -14.31
CA LEU A 311 -17.24 2.16 -14.60
C LEU A 311 -17.75 0.74 -14.89
N ALA A 312 -16.87 -0.15 -15.36
CA ALA A 312 -17.17 -1.57 -15.48
C ALA A 312 -17.34 -2.26 -14.11
N ILE A 313 -16.59 -1.82 -13.09
CA ILE A 313 -16.69 -2.34 -11.71
C ILE A 313 -17.81 -1.62 -10.95
N GLU A 314 -17.84 -0.29 -11.01
CA GLU A 314 -18.77 0.60 -10.33
C GLU A 314 -19.47 1.54 -11.34
N SER A 315 -20.55 1.05 -11.95
CA SER A 315 -21.34 1.83 -12.92
C SER A 315 -21.95 3.12 -12.36
N LYS A 316 -22.00 3.24 -11.02
CA LYS A 316 -22.55 4.41 -10.30
C LYS A 316 -21.50 5.43 -9.88
N ASN A 317 -20.23 5.24 -10.21
CA ASN A 317 -19.17 6.13 -9.76
C ASN A 317 -19.17 7.48 -10.52
N LEU A 318 -19.71 8.52 -9.88
CA LEU A 318 -19.78 9.88 -10.45
C LEU A 318 -18.41 10.50 -10.72
N LYS A 319 -17.41 10.22 -9.88
CA LYS A 319 -16.05 10.76 -10.06
C LYS A 319 -15.40 10.20 -11.32
N ALA A 320 -15.60 8.91 -11.60
CA ALA A 320 -15.11 8.29 -12.83
C ALA A 320 -15.85 8.81 -14.08
N GLN A 321 -17.17 9.00 -14.01
CA GLN A 321 -17.93 9.61 -15.12
C GLN A 321 -17.45 11.04 -15.43
N LEU A 322 -17.25 11.87 -14.41
CA LEU A 322 -16.77 13.24 -14.59
C LEU A 322 -15.36 13.27 -15.21
N ARG A 323 -14.46 12.39 -14.75
CA ARG A 323 -13.10 12.27 -15.31
C ARG A 323 -13.11 11.71 -16.74
N LYS A 324 -14.01 10.77 -17.05
CA LYS A 324 -14.23 10.28 -18.42
C LYS A 324 -14.59 11.43 -19.36
N ALA A 325 -15.52 12.29 -18.94
CA ALA A 325 -15.87 13.47 -19.73
C ALA A 325 -14.68 14.42 -19.95
N GLN A 326 -13.88 14.68 -18.92
CA GLN A 326 -12.67 15.50 -19.04
C GLN A 326 -11.62 14.88 -19.99
N ALA A 327 -11.48 13.54 -19.96
CA ALA A 327 -10.61 12.83 -20.88
C ALA A 327 -11.10 12.92 -22.33
N LEU A 328 -12.40 12.73 -22.57
CA LEU A 328 -13.02 12.83 -23.88
C LEU A 328 -12.92 14.24 -24.46
N GLU A 329 -13.10 15.27 -23.63
CA GLU A 329 -12.87 16.66 -24.02
C GLU A 329 -11.41 16.89 -24.44
N GLY A 330 -10.45 16.37 -23.67
CA GLY A 330 -9.03 16.42 -24.02
C GLY A 330 -8.67 15.71 -25.32
N LEU A 331 -9.43 14.66 -25.68
CA LEU A 331 -9.36 13.95 -26.96
C LEU A 331 -10.17 14.61 -28.09
N GLN A 332 -10.80 15.75 -27.83
CA GLN A 332 -11.66 16.49 -28.77
C GLN A 332 -12.91 15.71 -29.24
N ARG A 333 -13.33 14.69 -28.47
CA ARG A 333 -14.57 13.93 -28.68
C ARG A 333 -15.70 14.60 -27.92
N TYR A 334 -16.10 15.79 -28.38
CA TYR A 334 -17.01 16.67 -27.63
C TYR A 334 -18.43 16.11 -27.48
N GLU A 335 -18.94 15.37 -28.47
CA GLU A 335 -20.28 14.75 -28.41
C GLU A 335 -20.33 13.70 -27.28
N ASP A 336 -19.39 12.74 -27.30
CA ASP A 336 -19.28 11.72 -26.24
C ASP A 336 -19.02 12.34 -24.86
N ALA A 337 -18.22 13.42 -24.81
CA ALA A 337 -17.96 14.15 -23.58
C ALA A 337 -19.24 14.76 -23.02
N LEU A 338 -20.09 15.34 -23.87
CA LEU A 338 -21.35 15.96 -23.45
C LEU A 338 -22.30 14.94 -22.85
N ASP A 339 -22.44 13.76 -23.48
CA ASP A 339 -23.26 12.67 -22.97
C ASP A 339 -22.78 12.20 -21.59
N ALA A 340 -21.46 12.03 -21.43
CA ALA A 340 -20.87 11.63 -20.16
C ALA A 340 -21.10 12.67 -19.04
N VAL A 341 -21.00 13.97 -19.35
CA VAL A 341 -21.28 15.04 -18.37
C VAL A 341 -22.77 15.11 -18.03
N MET A 342 -23.66 14.92 -19.01
CA MET A 342 -25.10 14.96 -18.76
C MET A 342 -25.53 13.91 -17.73
N VAL A 343 -24.97 12.69 -17.81
CA VAL A 343 -25.20 11.65 -16.79
C VAL A 343 -24.76 12.09 -15.39
N VAL A 344 -23.69 12.90 -15.29
CA VAL A 344 -23.25 13.45 -14.00
C VAL A 344 -24.23 14.52 -13.51
N ILE A 345 -24.66 15.44 -14.37
CA ILE A 345 -25.60 16.53 -14.00
C ILE A 345 -26.97 15.97 -13.61
N GLU A 346 -27.46 14.93 -14.29
CA GLU A 346 -28.72 14.27 -13.94
C GLU A 346 -28.71 13.69 -12.53
N ARG A 347 -27.54 13.20 -12.08
CA ARG A 347 -27.39 12.57 -10.75
C ARG A 347 -26.96 13.55 -9.67
N ASP A 348 -26.14 14.54 -10.02
CA ASP A 348 -25.64 15.59 -9.13
C ASP A 348 -25.76 16.96 -9.81
N PRO A 349 -26.96 17.58 -9.76
CA PRO A 349 -27.22 18.86 -10.41
C PRO A 349 -26.41 20.01 -9.82
N ASN A 350 -25.92 19.89 -8.58
CA ASN A 350 -25.21 20.95 -7.86
C ASN A 350 -23.70 20.97 -8.15
N ASN A 351 -23.21 20.06 -9.01
CA ASN A 351 -21.80 19.97 -9.33
C ASN A 351 -21.36 21.08 -10.28
N SER A 352 -20.75 22.13 -9.73
CA SER A 352 -20.27 23.30 -10.50
C SER A 352 -19.26 22.91 -11.59
N ILE A 353 -18.38 21.95 -11.31
CA ILE A 353 -17.35 21.49 -12.27
C ILE A 353 -18.02 20.79 -13.46
N ALA A 354 -19.05 19.98 -13.22
CA ALA A 354 -19.79 19.31 -14.28
C ALA A 354 -20.57 20.33 -15.14
N GLN A 355 -21.19 21.33 -14.52
CA GLN A 355 -21.89 22.40 -15.25
C GLN A 355 -20.94 23.20 -16.15
N GLU A 356 -19.80 23.64 -15.61
CA GLU A 356 -18.79 24.37 -16.38
C GLU A 356 -18.26 23.53 -17.56
N LEU A 357 -17.99 22.24 -17.32
CA LEU A 357 -17.55 21.31 -18.36
C LEU A 357 -18.60 21.10 -19.45
N ALA A 358 -19.89 21.03 -19.09
CA ALA A 358 -20.99 20.93 -20.05
C ALA A 358 -21.10 22.20 -20.90
N GLU A 359 -21.02 23.38 -20.30
CA GLU A 359 -21.08 24.65 -21.02
C GLU A 359 -19.93 24.80 -22.01
N ARG A 360 -18.70 24.48 -21.57
CA ARG A 360 -17.51 24.51 -22.42
C ARG A 360 -17.64 23.53 -23.59
N THR A 361 -18.02 22.29 -23.32
CA THR A 361 -18.22 21.25 -24.34
C THR A 361 -19.33 21.63 -25.33
N ARG A 362 -20.47 22.16 -24.86
CA ARG A 362 -21.57 22.65 -25.73
C ARG A 362 -21.11 23.77 -26.67
N LYS A 363 -20.27 24.69 -26.18
CA LYS A 363 -19.70 25.76 -27.01
C LYS A 363 -18.81 25.19 -28.12
N HIS A 364 -18.00 24.17 -27.83
CA HIS A 364 -17.20 23.47 -28.84
C HIS A 364 -18.09 22.77 -29.88
N CYS A 365 -19.09 21.98 -29.48
CA CYS A 365 -20.04 21.35 -30.41
C CYS A 365 -20.74 22.37 -31.31
N ARG A 366 -21.22 23.49 -30.75
CA ARG A 366 -21.87 24.56 -31.51
C ARG A 366 -20.92 25.21 -32.53
N ASN A 367 -19.64 25.38 -32.18
CA ASN A 367 -18.66 25.96 -33.09
C ASN A 367 -18.32 25.01 -34.25
N VAL A 368 -18.23 23.70 -33.99
CA VAL A 368 -18.06 22.69 -35.05
C VAL A 368 -19.20 22.76 -36.05
N LEU A 369 -20.46 22.78 -35.56
CA LEU A 369 -21.65 22.88 -36.41
C LEU A 369 -21.71 24.16 -37.26
N LYS A 370 -21.20 25.28 -36.74
CA LYS A 370 -21.12 26.55 -37.50
C LYS A 370 -20.06 26.52 -38.62
N ASN A 371 -18.99 25.76 -38.42
CA ASN A 371 -17.88 25.66 -39.37
C ASN A 371 -18.09 24.56 -40.42
N THR A 372 -19.01 23.62 -40.18
CA THR A 372 -19.44 22.63 -41.18
C THR A 372 -20.47 23.23 -42.13
N ARG A 373 -20.05 23.56 -43.35
CA ARG A 373 -20.94 24.01 -44.43
C ARG A 373 -21.67 22.79 -45.01
N LEU A 374 -22.98 22.70 -44.80
CA LEU A 374 -23.83 21.67 -45.40
C LEU A 374 -23.87 21.90 -46.93
N THR A 375 -23.26 21.02 -47.71
CA THR A 375 -23.43 20.98 -49.17
C THR A 375 -24.67 20.15 -49.48
N ILE A 376 -25.75 20.81 -49.87
CA ILE A 376 -26.94 20.13 -50.39
C ILE A 376 -26.59 19.71 -51.82
N THR A 377 -26.35 18.41 -52.02
CA THR A 377 -26.33 17.83 -53.37
C THR A 377 -27.77 17.48 -53.72
N GLU A 378 -28.37 18.25 -54.63
CA GLU A 378 -29.62 17.86 -55.27
C GLU A 378 -29.37 16.52 -56.00
N ILE A 379 -30.18 15.51 -55.66
CA ILE A 379 -30.15 14.20 -56.31
C ILE A 379 -31.02 14.35 -57.56
N GLU A 380 -30.41 14.30 -58.75
CA GLU A 380 -31.08 14.32 -60.06
C GLU A 380 -31.91 13.05 -60.33
#